data_AF-A0A7V5G569-F1
#
_entry.id   AF-A0A7V5G569-F1
#
_cell.length_a   1.000
_cell.length_b   1.000
_cell.length_c   1.000
_cell.angle_alpha   90.00
_cell.angle_beta   90.00
_cell.angle_gamma   90.00
#
_symmetry.space_group_name_H-M   'P 1'
#
loop_
_entity.id
_entity.type
_entity.pdbx_description
1 polymer ?
#
loop_
_entity_poly.entity_id
_entity_poly.type
_entity_poly.pdbx_seq_one_letter_code
_entity_poly.pdbx_strand_id
1 'polypeptide(L)'
;MTGYMLFSGTANKELANEVSKYLDQPLSLAKVTRFSDGEINIKIKESVRGKDVFIIQPTSAPANANLMELLIMVDALKRSSAKSITAVVPYYGYAR
;
A
#
# COMPACT_ATOMS: atom_id res chain seq x y z
N MET A 1 -8.34 8.00 -20.38
CA MET A 1 -7.13 7.93 -19.52
C MET A 1 -7.28 6.73 -18.59
N THR A 2 -6.31 5.83 -18.55
CA THR A 2 -6.29 4.77 -17.52
C THR A 2 -6.06 5.44 -16.16
N GLY A 3 -7.12 5.53 -15.34
CA GLY A 3 -7.03 6.13 -14.00
C GLY A 3 -6.00 5.41 -13.11
N TYR A 4 -5.43 6.14 -12.15
CA TYR A 4 -4.52 5.59 -11.15
C TYR A 4 -5.30 4.89 -10.03
N MET A 5 -4.63 4.05 -9.24
CA MET A 5 -5.24 3.37 -8.08
C MET A 5 -4.46 3.70 -6.82
N LEU A 6 -5.17 3.93 -5.71
CA LEU A 6 -4.59 4.34 -4.44
C LEU A 6 -4.79 3.22 -3.42
N PHE A 7 -3.70 2.72 -2.85
CA PHE A 7 -3.70 1.72 -1.80
C PHE A 7 -3.12 2.30 -0.51
N SER A 8 -3.49 1.70 0.61
CA SER A 8 -2.95 2.01 1.92
C SER A 8 -2.50 0.73 2.59
N GLY A 9 -1.33 0.77 3.23
CA GLY A 9 -1.02 -0.19 4.28
C GLY A 9 -1.74 0.15 5.59
N THR A 10 -1.31 -0.48 6.67
CA THR A 10 -1.90 -0.39 8.00
C THR A 10 -1.24 0.65 8.90
N ALA A 11 -0.08 1.19 8.53
CA ALA A 11 0.71 2.08 9.39
C ALA A 11 0.02 3.42 9.67
N ASN A 12 -0.74 3.96 8.71
CA ASN A 12 -1.54 5.17 8.91
C ASN A 12 -2.74 5.23 7.94
N LYS A 13 -3.84 4.56 8.31
CA LYS A 13 -5.08 4.56 7.51
C LYS A 13 -5.80 5.91 7.52
N GLU A 14 -5.64 6.69 8.59
CA GLU A 14 -6.28 7.99 8.72
C GLU A 14 -5.76 8.94 7.64
N LEU A 15 -4.44 9.09 7.54
CA LEU A 15 -3.79 9.88 6.48
C LEU A 15 -4.18 9.38 5.09
N ALA A 16 -4.22 8.06 4.87
CA ALA A 16 -4.61 7.53 3.56
C ALA A 16 -6.06 7.87 3.19
N ASN A 17 -6.98 7.87 4.16
CA ASN A 17 -8.36 8.30 3.94
C ASN A 17 -8.45 9.82 3.68
N GLU A 18 -7.65 10.64 4.35
CA GLU A 18 -7.59 12.09 4.08
C GLU A 18 -7.09 12.37 2.66
N VAL A 19 -6.00 11.72 2.24
CA VAL A 19 -5.46 11.83 0.88
C VAL A 19 -6.48 11.34 -0.16
N SER A 20 -7.15 10.22 0.11
CA SER A 20 -8.21 9.67 -0.74
C SER A 20 -9.36 10.67 -0.94
N LYS A 21 -9.81 11.32 0.13
CA LYS A 21 -10.85 12.37 0.07
C LYS A 21 -10.36 13.61 -0.69
N TYR A 22 -9.13 14.04 -0.43
CA TYR A 22 -8.55 15.22 -1.08
C TYR A 22 -8.42 15.03 -2.60
N LEU A 23 -8.09 13.82 -3.05
CA LEU A 23 -7.92 13.48 -4.46
C LEU A 23 -9.22 13.09 -5.17
N ASP A 24 -10.35 13.03 -4.46
CA ASP A 24 -11.62 12.44 -4.94
C ASP A 24 -11.42 11.04 -5.57
N GLN A 25 -10.57 10.24 -4.94
CA GLN A 25 -10.21 8.89 -5.41
C GLN A 25 -10.26 7.90 -4.24
N PRO A 26 -11.21 6.95 -4.23
CA PRO A 26 -11.33 5.98 -3.13
C PRO A 26 -10.10 5.08 -3.03
N LEU A 27 -9.80 4.65 -1.80
CA LEU A 27 -8.82 3.60 -1.56
C LEU A 27 -9.29 2.29 -2.21
N SER A 28 -8.42 1.72 -3.03
CA SER A 28 -8.60 0.41 -3.65
C SER A 28 -8.57 -0.71 -2.62
N LEU A 29 -9.32 -1.78 -2.91
CA LEU A 29 -9.54 -2.87 -1.96
C LEU A 29 -8.32 -3.78 -1.89
N ALA A 30 -7.58 -3.69 -0.79
CA ALA A 30 -6.57 -4.67 -0.38
C ALA A 30 -6.89 -5.20 1.02
N LYS A 31 -6.82 -6.53 1.18
CA LYS A 31 -6.95 -7.18 2.49
C LYS A 31 -5.55 -7.51 3.02
N VAL A 32 -5.17 -6.82 4.10
CA VAL A 32 -3.97 -7.13 4.88
C VAL A 32 -4.38 -7.96 6.09
N THR A 33 -3.75 -9.11 6.28
CA THR A 33 -3.98 -10.02 7.42
C THR A 33 -2.65 -10.44 8.02
N ARG A 34 -2.64 -10.73 9.32
CA ARG A 34 -1.51 -11.37 9.99
C ARG A 34 -1.89 -12.80 10.36
N PHE A 35 -1.02 -13.75 10.06
CA PHE A 35 -1.16 -15.13 10.52
C PHE A 35 -0.76 -15.25 11.99
N SER A 36 -1.04 -16.40 12.61
CA SER A 36 -0.76 -16.64 14.04
C SER A 36 0.74 -16.64 14.38
N ASP A 37 1.60 -16.91 13.39
CA ASP A 37 3.06 -16.83 13.49
C ASP A 37 3.62 -15.41 13.24
N GLY A 38 2.75 -14.44 12.93
CA GLY A 38 3.13 -13.05 12.66
C GLY A 38 3.41 -12.73 11.20
N GLU A 39 3.37 -13.71 10.30
CA GLU A 39 3.54 -13.47 8.87
C GLU A 39 2.43 -12.57 8.30
N ILE A 40 2.81 -11.72 7.34
CA ILE A 40 1.90 -10.76 6.72
C ILE A 40 1.43 -11.34 5.39
N ASN A 41 0.11 -11.46 5.23
CA ASN A 41 -0.53 -11.85 3.98
C ASN A 41 -1.35 -10.69 3.40
N ILE A 42 -1.15 -10.41 2.12
CA ILE A 42 -1.82 -9.33 1.39
C ILE A 42 -2.55 -9.90 0.17
N LYS A 43 -3.84 -9.56 0.03
CA LYS A 43 -4.66 -9.92 -1.12
C LYS A 43 -5.25 -8.68 -1.77
N ILE A 44 -4.87 -8.40 -3.00
CA ILE A 44 -5.47 -7.36 -3.85
C ILE A 44 -6.81 -7.89 -4.37
N LYS A 45 -7.90 -7.14 -4.16
CA LYS A 45 -9.26 -7.59 -4.51
C LYS A 45 -9.81 -7.00 -5.81
N GLU A 46 -9.02 -6.18 -6.49
CA GLU A 46 -9.41 -5.48 -7.72
C GLU A 46 -8.32 -5.66 -8.78
N SER A 47 -8.70 -5.56 -10.05
CA SER A 47 -7.73 -5.65 -11.14
C SER A 47 -6.87 -4.39 -11.21
N VAL A 48 -5.57 -4.56 -11.02
CA VAL A 48 -4.55 -3.49 -11.15
C VAL A 48 -3.79 -3.54 -12.47
N ARG A 49 -4.16 -4.45 -13.38
CA ARG A 49 -3.43 -4.69 -14.63
C ARG A 49 -3.35 -3.40 -15.46
N GLY A 50 -2.13 -2.97 -15.78
CA GLY A 50 -1.89 -1.76 -16.58
C GLY A 50 -2.20 -0.44 -15.87
N LYS A 51 -2.46 -0.45 -14.56
CA LYS A 51 -2.76 0.74 -13.76
C LYS A 51 -1.50 1.31 -13.14
N ASP A 52 -1.44 2.64 -13.03
CA ASP A 52 -0.45 3.33 -12.22
C ASP A 52 -0.92 3.29 -10.76
N VAL A 53 -0.11 2.71 -9.87
CA VAL A 53 -0.51 2.39 -8.49
C VAL A 53 0.33 3.19 -7.49
N PHE A 54 -0.34 3.77 -6.49
CA PHE A 54 0.28 4.48 -5.38
C PHE A 54 -0.02 3.76 -4.07
N ILE A 55 0.99 3.55 -3.23
CA ILE A 55 0.84 2.90 -1.91
C ILE A 55 1.22 3.92 -0.84
N ILE A 56 0.28 4.29 0.01
CA ILE A 56 0.56 5.11 1.20
C ILE A 56 0.95 4.16 2.34
N GLN A 57 2.22 4.20 2.74
CA GLN A 57 2.72 3.45 3.89
C GLN A 57 3.93 4.15 4.52
N PRO A 58 3.72 4.91 5.61
CA PRO A 58 4.82 5.30 6.47
C PRO A 58 5.55 4.08 7.04
N THR A 59 6.86 4.18 7.21
CA THR A 59 7.69 3.14 7.85
C THR A 59 8.01 3.49 9.31
N SER A 60 7.03 4.08 10.00
CA SER A 60 7.08 4.39 11.44
C SER A 60 7.01 3.13 12.31
N ALA A 61 7.15 3.25 13.63
CA ALA A 61 7.10 2.11 14.54
C ALA A 61 5.76 1.35 14.44
N PRO A 62 5.75 0.01 14.34
CA PRO A 62 6.90 -0.90 14.24
C PRO A 62 7.51 -0.93 12.81
N ALA A 63 8.71 -0.36 12.67
CA ALA A 63 9.31 -0.02 11.37
C ALA A 63 9.48 -1.24 10.44
N ASN A 64 10.06 -2.33 10.96
CA ASN A 64 10.26 -3.57 10.21
C ASN A 64 8.95 -4.16 9.69
N ALA A 65 7.90 -4.18 10.52
CA ALA A 65 6.62 -4.75 10.11
C ALA A 65 5.94 -3.89 9.05
N ASN A 66 6.00 -2.57 9.18
CA ASN A 66 5.43 -1.62 8.20
C ASN A 66 6.19 -1.65 6.87
N LEU A 67 7.52 -1.76 6.92
CA LEU A 67 8.36 -1.94 5.74
C LEU A 67 8.08 -3.28 5.06
N MET A 68 8.02 -4.38 5.81
CA MET A 68 7.69 -5.70 5.24
C MET A 68 6.30 -5.72 4.61
N GLU A 69 5.31 -5.08 5.24
CA GLU A 69 3.98 -4.95 4.67
C GLU A 69 3.99 -4.18 3.34
N LEU A 70 4.75 -3.08 3.25
CA LEU A 70 4.95 -2.34 2.00
C LEU A 70 5.56 -3.24 0.91
N LEU A 71 6.65 -3.93 1.23
CA LEU A 71 7.36 -4.78 0.26
C LEU A 71 6.48 -5.92 -0.25
N ILE A 72 5.71 -6.57 0.62
CA ILE A 72 4.76 -7.63 0.24
C ILE A 72 3.62 -7.06 -0.62
N MET A 73 3.17 -5.83 -0.34
CA MET A 73 2.13 -5.17 -1.15
C MET A 73 2.66 -4.84 -2.55
N VAL A 74 3.87 -4.28 -2.66
CA VAL A 74 4.55 -4.01 -3.92
C VAL A 74 4.68 -5.30 -4.74
N ASP A 75 5.12 -6.37 -4.09
CA ASP A 75 5.29 -7.68 -4.72
C ASP A 75 3.97 -8.28 -5.24
N ALA A 76 2.88 -8.17 -4.47
CA ALA A 76 1.55 -8.56 -4.92
C ALA A 76 1.08 -7.74 -6.14
N LEU A 77 1.24 -6.42 -6.11
CA LEU A 77 0.86 -5.51 -7.21
C LEU A 77 1.69 -5.76 -8.48
N LYS A 78 2.99 -6.05 -8.33
CA LYS A 78 3.89 -6.39 -9.43
C LYS A 78 3.44 -7.68 -10.11
N ARG A 79 3.16 -8.74 -9.33
CA ARG A 79 2.64 -10.01 -9.88
C ARG A 79 1.25 -9.86 -10.52
N SER A 80 0.44 -8.91 -10.05
CA SER A 80 -0.83 -8.56 -10.69
C SER A 80 -0.71 -7.63 -11.91
N SER A 81 0.51 -7.40 -12.42
CA SER A 81 0.78 -6.63 -13.65
C SER A 81 0.39 -5.15 -13.58
N ALA A 82 0.56 -4.51 -12.42
CA ALA A 82 0.53 -3.05 -12.33
C ALA A 82 1.55 -2.42 -13.31
N LYS A 83 1.20 -1.29 -13.93
CA LYS A 83 2.06 -0.59 -14.88
C LYS A 83 3.21 0.11 -14.16
N SER A 84 2.91 0.78 -13.07
CA SER A 84 3.88 1.43 -12.18
C SER A 84 3.44 1.28 -10.74
N ILE A 85 4.41 1.28 -9.83
CA ILE A 85 4.16 1.18 -8.38
C ILE A 85 5.00 2.27 -7.72
N THR A 86 4.32 3.25 -7.12
CA THR A 86 4.95 4.35 -6.39
C THR A 86 4.68 4.18 -4.90
N ALA A 87 5.75 4.04 -4.12
CA ALA A 87 5.66 4.04 -2.66
C ALA A 87 5.65 5.48 -2.15
N VAL A 88 4.55 5.89 -1.55
CA VAL A 88 4.42 7.16 -0.82
C VAL A 88 4.72 6.85 0.64
N VAL A 89 5.88 7.28 1.11
CA VAL A 89 6.41 6.99 2.47
C VAL A 89 6.55 8.32 3.25
N PRO A 90 5.46 8.85 3.85
CA PRO A 90 5.46 10.16 4.50
C PRO A 90 6.48 10.31 5.64
N TYR A 91 6.71 9.22 6.37
CA TYR A 91 7.78 9.10 7.34
C TYR A 91 8.68 7.94 6.94
N TYR A 92 9.96 8.23 6.70
CA TYR A 92 10.97 7.25 6.31
C TYR A 92 11.73 6.77 7.55
N GLY A 93 11.35 5.61 8.08
CA GLY A 93 12.11 4.92 9.12
C GLY A 93 13.51 4.55 8.65
N TYR A 94 14.43 4.32 9.58
CA TYR A 94 15.86 4.07 9.30
C TYR A 94 16.62 5.21 8.59
N ALA A 95 16.05 6.42 8.49
CA ALA A 95 16.71 7.57 7.86
C ALA A 95 17.84 8.23 8.69
N ARG A 96 18.19 7.68 9.86
CA ARG A 96 19.23 8.25 10.74
C ARG A 96 20.59 7.64 10.43
#